data_AF-A0A2N2S8C3-F1
#
_entry.id   AF-A0A2N2S8C3-F1
#
_cell.length_a   1.000
_cell.length_b   1.000
_cell.length_c   1.000
_cell.angle_alpha   90.00
_cell.angle_beta   90.00
_cell.angle_gamma   90.00
#
_symmetry.space_group_name_H-M   'P 1'
#
loop_
_entity.id
_entity.type
_entity.pdbx_description
1 polymer ?
#
loop_
_entity_poly.entity_id
_entity_poly.type
_entity_poly.pdbx_seq_one_letter_code
_entity_poly.pdbx_strand_id
1 'polypeptide(L)'
;QPWRFIRITDHDLRQDIHRLVDAERIRTAHAIVEYENTARMAEFMRLKVEGILDCGELLVATLCDKREQHIFGRRTLPEMDLASVSCAIQNMWLAARAEGLGMGWVSIFEPKELAQLLGIPDDAKPIAILCLGHVNSFYKEPMLVETGWRTARPLQDMVLENHWDSKK
;
A
#
# COMPACT_ATOMS: atom_id res chain seq x y z
N GLN A 1 -7.27 -15.82 -8.80
CA GLN A 1 -6.47 -14.74 -9.41
C GLN A 1 -7.32 -13.48 -9.55
N PRO A 2 -7.65 -12.80 -8.43
CA PRO A 2 -8.53 -11.63 -8.42
C PRO A 2 -7.85 -10.30 -8.77
N TRP A 3 -6.52 -10.30 -8.90
CA TRP A 3 -5.73 -9.10 -9.17
C TRP A 3 -5.89 -8.62 -10.62
N ARG A 4 -5.87 -7.30 -10.80
CA ARG A 4 -5.43 -6.64 -12.04
C ARG A 4 -4.37 -5.61 -11.70
N PHE A 5 -3.52 -5.31 -12.67
CA PHE A 5 -2.52 -4.25 -12.55
C PHE A 5 -2.72 -3.29 -13.71
N ILE A 6 -2.90 -2.01 -13.40
CA ILE A 6 -2.98 -0.93 -14.38
C ILE A 6 -1.62 -0.26 -14.41
N ARG A 7 -0.93 -0.29 -15.55
CA ARG A 7 0.34 0.43 -15.73
C ARG A 7 0.06 1.86 -16.15
N ILE A 8 0.62 2.82 -15.43
CA ILE A 8 0.42 4.24 -15.68
C ILE A 8 1.64 4.79 -16.43
N THR A 9 1.49 4.89 -17.76
CA THR A 9 2.51 5.46 -18.66
C THR A 9 2.23 6.91 -19.05
N ASP A 10 0.98 7.36 -18.89
CA ASP A 10 0.56 8.74 -19.16
C ASP A 10 1.06 9.66 -18.03
N HIS A 11 1.75 10.74 -18.41
CA HIS A 11 2.36 11.68 -17.48
C HIS A 11 1.32 12.53 -16.76
N ASP A 12 0.29 13.00 -17.46
CA ASP A 12 -0.75 13.86 -16.88
C ASP A 12 -1.60 13.04 -15.90
N LEU A 13 -1.95 11.80 -16.27
CA LEU A 13 -2.62 10.87 -15.37
C LEU A 13 -1.78 10.56 -14.13
N ARG A 14 -0.46 10.38 -14.30
CA ARG A 14 0.46 10.18 -13.17
C ARG A 14 0.46 11.39 -12.22
N GLN A 15 0.42 12.61 -12.75
CA GLN A 15 0.30 13.82 -11.93
C GLN A 15 -1.05 13.89 -11.21
N ASP A 16 -2.15 13.49 -11.85
CA ASP A 16 -3.47 13.43 -11.22
C ASP A 16 -3.50 12.45 -10.05
N ILE A 17 -2.92 11.26 -10.21
CA ILE A 17 -2.79 10.27 -9.12
C ILE A 17 -1.97 10.86 -7.96
N HIS A 18 -0.86 11.54 -8.26
CA HIS A 18 -0.06 12.20 -7.24
C HIS A 18 -0.86 13.29 -6.48
N ARG A 19 -1.67 14.09 -7.18
CA ARG A 19 -2.55 15.09 -6.55
C ARG A 19 -3.56 14.45 -5.60
N LEU A 20 -4.18 13.33 -5.98
CA LEU A 20 -5.09 12.59 -5.09
C LEU A 20 -4.38 12.08 -3.83
N VAL A 21 -3.17 11.56 -3.98
CA VAL A 21 -2.37 11.04 -2.87
C VAL A 21 -1.91 12.16 -1.93
N ASP A 22 -1.48 13.31 -2.46
CA ASP A 22 -1.08 14.44 -1.61
C ASP A 22 -2.28 15.07 -0.87
N ALA A 23 -3.46 15.13 -1.52
CA ALA A 23 -4.69 15.54 -0.85
C ALA A 23 -5.05 14.59 0.31
N GLU A 24 -4.96 13.28 0.09
CA GLU A 24 -5.20 12.30 1.16
C GLU A 24 -4.13 12.33 2.24
N ARG A 25 -2.88 12.65 1.90
CA ARG A 25 -1.80 12.86 2.87
C ARG A 25 -2.12 14.00 3.82
N ILE A 26 -2.67 15.11 3.32
CA ILE A 26 -3.12 16.24 4.15
C ILE A 26 -4.30 15.82 5.04
N ARG A 27 -5.30 15.10 4.49
CA ARG A 27 -6.44 14.59 5.27
C ARG A 27 -5.99 13.63 6.39
N THR A 28 -5.06 12.74 6.08
CA THR A 28 -4.44 11.82 7.05
C THR A 28 -3.68 12.60 8.14
N ALA A 29 -2.96 13.66 7.78
CA ALA A 29 -2.28 14.50 8.77
C ALA A 29 -3.27 15.14 9.76
N HIS A 30 -4.40 15.67 9.27
CA HIS A 30 -5.45 16.21 10.14
C HIS A 30 -6.06 15.11 11.04
N ALA A 31 -6.32 13.92 10.50
CA ALA A 31 -6.80 12.80 11.29
C ALA A 31 -5.80 12.41 12.40
N ILE A 32 -4.49 12.43 12.14
CA ILE A 32 -3.47 12.17 13.17
C ILE A 32 -3.56 13.19 14.32
N VAL A 33 -3.94 14.45 14.06
CA VAL A 33 -4.18 15.42 15.14
C VAL A 33 -5.37 15.02 16.01
N GLU A 34 -6.46 14.54 15.38
CA GLU A 34 -7.69 14.14 16.07
C GLU A 34 -7.50 12.87 16.93
N TYR A 35 -6.76 11.89 16.42
CA TYR A 35 -6.57 10.59 17.08
C TYR A 35 -5.31 10.51 17.95
N GLU A 36 -4.29 11.32 17.65
CA GLU A 36 -3.02 11.37 18.37
C GLU A 36 -2.73 12.79 18.89
N ASN A 37 -1.88 13.56 18.20
CA ASN A 37 -1.52 14.93 18.57
C ASN A 37 -0.78 15.66 17.43
N THR A 38 -0.60 16.98 17.60
CA THR A 38 0.07 17.85 16.62
C THR A 38 1.54 17.52 16.38
N ALA A 39 2.26 17.00 17.38
CA ALA A 39 3.67 16.64 17.21
C ALA A 39 3.81 15.43 16.27
N ARG A 40 2.95 14.43 16.42
CA ARG A 40 2.87 13.26 15.53
C ARG A 40 2.48 13.63 14.11
N MET A 41 1.55 14.58 13.93
CA MET A 41 1.25 15.13 12.61
C MET A 41 2.50 15.75 11.97
N ALA A 42 3.27 16.55 12.71
CA ALA A 42 4.47 17.20 12.19
C ALA A 42 5.56 16.19 11.80
N GLU A 43 5.72 15.12 12.58
CA GLU A 43 6.59 13.99 12.24
C GLU A 43 6.12 13.27 10.95
N PHE A 44 4.82 12.96 10.83
CA PHE A 44 4.25 12.31 9.64
C PHE A 44 4.50 13.13 8.37
N MET A 45 4.31 14.45 8.44
CA MET A 45 4.49 15.34 7.29
C MET A 45 5.93 15.42 6.80
N ARG A 46 6.92 14.99 7.60
CA ARG A 46 8.32 14.88 7.19
C ARG A 46 8.67 13.54 6.54
N LEU A 47 7.81 12.53 6.67
CA LEU A 47 8.05 11.22 6.07
C LEU A 47 7.84 11.29 4.56
N LYS A 48 8.77 10.72 3.80
CA LYS A 48 8.55 10.41 2.38
C LYS A 48 7.64 9.18 2.30
N VAL A 49 6.34 9.42 2.11
CA VAL A 49 5.30 8.38 2.11
C VAL A 49 4.93 7.88 0.71
N GLU A 50 5.48 8.49 -0.35
CA GLU A 50 5.23 8.11 -1.74
C GLU A 50 6.44 8.38 -2.64
N GLY A 51 6.36 7.94 -3.90
CA GLY A 51 7.38 8.14 -4.92
C GLY A 51 6.80 8.09 -6.34
N ILE A 52 5.57 8.56 -6.51
CA ILE A 52 4.74 8.41 -7.72
C ILE A 52 5.39 9.12 -8.90
N LEU A 53 5.91 10.33 -8.68
CA LEU A 53 6.58 11.12 -9.72
C LEU A 53 8.03 10.68 -9.95
N ASP A 54 8.69 10.13 -8.93
CA ASP A 54 10.11 9.76 -8.98
C ASP A 54 10.38 8.35 -9.51
N CYS A 55 9.38 7.46 -9.44
CA CYS A 55 9.56 6.07 -9.83
C CYS A 55 9.65 5.88 -11.35
N GLY A 56 10.39 4.85 -11.78
CA GLY A 56 10.46 4.50 -13.20
C GLY A 56 9.11 3.98 -13.71
N GLU A 57 8.50 3.05 -12.99
CA GLU A 57 7.24 2.41 -13.33
C GLU A 57 6.22 2.59 -12.21
N LEU A 58 5.01 3.02 -12.60
CA LEU A 58 3.89 3.19 -11.69
C LEU A 58 2.80 2.18 -12.05
N LEU A 59 2.42 1.35 -11.09
CA LEU A 59 1.36 0.36 -11.23
C LEU A 59 0.28 0.63 -10.19
N VAL A 60 -0.99 0.47 -10.57
CA VAL A 60 -2.11 0.42 -9.62
C VAL A 60 -2.61 -1.01 -9.56
N ALA A 61 -2.46 -1.65 -8.40
CA ALA A 61 -3.01 -2.97 -8.15
C ALA A 61 -4.47 -2.84 -7.74
N THR A 62 -5.33 -3.57 -8.41
CA THR A 62 -6.77 -3.56 -8.15
C THR A 62 -7.27 -4.96 -7.82
N LEU A 63 -8.33 -4.98 -7.02
CA LEU A 63 -9.08 -6.16 -6.68
C LEU A 63 -10.39 -6.13 -7.47
N CYS A 64 -10.55 -7.04 -8.43
CA CYS A 64 -11.81 -7.20 -9.15
C CYS A 64 -12.83 -7.98 -8.33
N ASP A 65 -14.07 -7.52 -8.35
CA ASP A 65 -15.26 -8.16 -7.83
C ASP A 65 -16.24 -8.44 -8.98
N LYS A 66 -16.56 -9.71 -9.17
CA LYS A 66 -17.67 -10.30 -9.96
C LYS A 66 -17.76 -11.77 -9.57
N ARG A 67 -17.35 -12.06 -8.34
CA ARG A 67 -16.82 -13.37 -7.98
C ARG A 67 -17.84 -14.20 -7.24
N GLU A 68 -19.06 -13.68 -7.03
CA GLU A 68 -20.20 -14.42 -6.49
C GLU A 68 -20.45 -15.75 -7.22
N GLN A 69 -20.04 -15.85 -8.49
CA GLN A 69 -20.04 -17.09 -9.27
C GLN A 69 -19.08 -18.18 -8.76
N HIS A 70 -18.09 -17.83 -7.93
CA HIS A 70 -17.04 -18.72 -7.41
C HIS A 70 -16.89 -18.58 -5.89
N ILE A 71 -17.54 -19.48 -5.16
CA ILE A 71 -17.62 -19.49 -3.68
C ILE A 71 -16.44 -20.21 -3.00
N PHE A 72 -15.69 -21.02 -3.75
CA PHE A 72 -14.62 -21.87 -3.19
C PHE A 72 -13.53 -21.01 -2.55
N GLY A 73 -13.21 -21.28 -1.28
CA GLY A 73 -12.18 -20.57 -0.52
C GLY A 73 -12.58 -19.18 0.00
N ARG A 74 -13.79 -18.69 -0.32
CA ARG A 74 -14.24 -17.33 0.05
C ARG A 74 -15.60 -17.28 0.75
N ARG A 75 -16.37 -18.38 0.70
CA ARG A 75 -17.74 -18.45 1.26
C ARG A 75 -17.84 -17.96 2.71
N THR A 76 -16.82 -18.23 3.52
CA THR A 76 -16.76 -17.84 4.94
C THR A 76 -15.69 -16.79 5.24
N LEU A 77 -14.82 -16.48 4.26
CA LEU A 77 -13.69 -15.56 4.38
C LEU A 77 -13.58 -14.76 3.06
N PRO A 78 -14.50 -13.82 2.80
CA PRO A 78 -14.53 -13.05 1.54
C PRO A 78 -13.23 -12.26 1.28
N GLU A 79 -12.51 -11.87 2.33
CA GLU A 79 -11.23 -11.16 2.28
C GLU A 79 -10.06 -11.96 1.67
N MET A 80 -10.22 -13.27 1.43
CA MET A 80 -9.16 -14.11 0.85
C MET A 80 -8.74 -13.68 -0.56
N ASP A 81 -9.57 -12.93 -1.28
CA ASP A 81 -9.12 -12.33 -2.53
C ASP A 81 -8.12 -11.20 -2.30
N LEU A 82 -8.30 -10.37 -1.26
CA LEU A 82 -7.31 -9.34 -0.90
C LEU A 82 -5.98 -10.01 -0.53
N ALA A 83 -6.02 -11.09 0.26
CA ALA A 83 -4.82 -11.88 0.57
C ALA A 83 -4.14 -12.40 -0.70
N SER A 84 -4.91 -12.84 -1.69
CA SER A 84 -4.38 -13.27 -2.98
C SER A 84 -3.67 -12.15 -3.74
N VAL A 85 -4.21 -10.92 -3.73
CA VAL A 85 -3.51 -9.77 -4.36
C VAL A 85 -2.27 -9.39 -3.55
N SER A 86 -2.32 -9.41 -2.21
CA SER A 86 -1.16 -9.16 -1.35
C SER A 86 -0.02 -10.14 -1.63
N CYS A 87 -0.30 -11.43 -1.85
CA CYS A 87 0.70 -12.40 -2.27
C CYS A 87 1.31 -12.07 -3.64
N ALA A 88 0.49 -11.62 -4.60
CA ALA A 88 0.98 -11.19 -5.91
C ALA A 88 1.92 -9.97 -5.79
N ILE A 89 1.56 -8.99 -4.96
CA ILE A 89 2.39 -7.82 -4.67
C ILE A 89 3.69 -8.24 -3.97
N GLN A 90 3.63 -9.14 -2.98
CA GLN A 90 4.83 -9.61 -2.28
C GLN A 90 5.80 -10.34 -3.20
N ASN A 91 5.31 -11.17 -4.12
CA ASN A 91 6.14 -11.82 -5.14
C ASN A 91 6.83 -10.79 -6.04
N MET A 92 6.09 -9.76 -6.49
CA MET A 92 6.64 -8.65 -7.26
C MET A 92 7.72 -7.90 -6.46
N TRP A 93 7.50 -7.68 -5.15
CA TRP A 93 8.45 -7.00 -4.28
C TRP A 93 9.78 -7.75 -4.16
N LEU A 94 9.72 -9.07 -3.92
CA LEU A 94 10.91 -9.91 -3.80
C LEU A 94 11.65 -10.04 -5.13
N ALA A 95 10.92 -10.18 -6.25
CA ALA A 95 11.51 -10.19 -7.58
C ALA A 95 12.20 -8.86 -7.89
N ALA A 96 11.54 -7.72 -7.67
CA ALA A 96 12.13 -6.39 -7.81
C ALA A 96 13.43 -6.27 -7.02
N ARG A 97 13.44 -6.71 -5.76
CA ARG A 97 14.64 -6.67 -4.91
C ARG A 97 15.78 -7.51 -5.47
N ALA A 98 15.50 -8.70 -6.00
CA ALA A 98 16.48 -9.57 -6.62
C ALA A 98 17.09 -8.95 -7.90
N GLU A 99 16.26 -8.23 -8.66
CA GLU A 99 16.66 -7.48 -9.87
C GLU A 99 17.30 -6.12 -9.57
N GLY A 100 17.54 -5.78 -8.29
CA GLY A 100 18.15 -4.51 -7.90
C GLY A 100 17.22 -3.28 -8.02
N LEU A 101 15.92 -3.50 -8.14
CA LEU A 101 14.89 -2.45 -8.14
C LEU A 101 14.33 -2.24 -6.73
N GLY A 102 14.06 -0.98 -6.40
CA GLY A 102 13.23 -0.62 -5.26
C GLY A 102 11.76 -0.66 -5.63
N MET A 103 10.93 -1.14 -4.70
CA MET A 103 9.48 -1.05 -4.80
C MET A 103 8.90 -0.44 -3.53
N GLY A 104 7.97 0.50 -3.68
CA GLY A 104 7.23 1.13 -2.59
C GLY A 104 5.73 0.99 -2.76
N TRP A 105 5.02 0.68 -1.67
CA TRP A 105 3.56 0.64 -1.61
C TRP A 105 3.04 1.96 -1.06
N VAL A 106 2.18 2.63 -1.82
CA VAL A 106 1.43 3.82 -1.39
C VAL A 106 -0.04 3.43 -1.18
N SER A 107 -0.55 3.67 0.02
CA SER A 107 -1.94 3.37 0.43
C SER A 107 -2.66 4.60 1.01
N ILE A 108 -2.11 5.79 0.78
CA ILE A 108 -2.67 7.08 1.24
C ILE A 108 -3.41 7.68 0.04
N PHE A 109 -4.60 7.14 -0.25
CA PHE A 109 -5.50 7.65 -1.28
C PHE A 109 -6.94 7.23 -0.95
N GLU A 110 -7.94 7.98 -1.41
CA GLU A 110 -9.35 7.57 -1.36
C GLU A 110 -9.64 6.59 -2.52
N PRO A 111 -10.00 5.31 -2.24
CA PRO A 111 -10.19 4.32 -3.28
C PRO A 111 -11.23 4.68 -4.34
N LYS A 112 -12.31 5.40 -3.95
CA LYS A 112 -13.35 5.81 -4.90
C LYS A 112 -12.87 6.89 -5.87
N GLU A 113 -12.12 7.88 -5.38
CA GLU A 113 -11.56 8.95 -6.21
C GLU A 113 -10.56 8.36 -7.24
N LEU A 114 -9.69 7.45 -6.79
CA LEU A 114 -8.75 6.77 -7.68
C LEU A 114 -9.45 5.83 -8.66
N ALA A 115 -10.51 5.14 -8.22
CA ALA A 115 -11.32 4.30 -9.11
C ALA A 115 -11.98 5.10 -10.22
N GLN A 116 -12.59 6.24 -9.88
CA GLN A 116 -13.19 7.14 -10.84
C GLN A 116 -12.16 7.70 -11.83
N LEU A 117 -11.00 8.14 -11.34
CA LEU A 117 -9.91 8.66 -12.18
C LEU A 117 -9.43 7.62 -13.21
N LEU A 118 -9.35 6.35 -12.81
CA LEU A 118 -8.84 5.26 -13.65
C LEU A 118 -9.93 4.53 -14.45
N GLY A 119 -11.20 4.94 -14.34
CA GLY A 119 -12.32 4.24 -14.98
C GLY A 119 -12.49 2.80 -14.48
N ILE A 120 -12.15 2.53 -13.22
CA ILE A 120 -12.36 1.22 -12.59
C ILE A 120 -13.87 1.04 -12.36
N PRO A 121 -14.46 -0.11 -12.76
CA PRO A 121 -15.89 -0.36 -12.59
C PRO A 121 -16.28 -0.44 -11.10
N ASP A 122 -17.56 -0.23 -10.80
CA ASP A 122 -18.10 -0.21 -9.42
C ASP A 122 -17.85 -1.50 -8.63
N ASP A 123 -17.68 -2.60 -9.36
CA ASP A 123 -17.38 -3.90 -8.83
C ASP A 123 -15.87 -4.17 -8.78
N ALA A 124 -15.01 -3.16 -8.83
CA ALA A 124 -13.59 -3.32 -8.57
C ALA A 124 -13.08 -2.17 -7.75
N LYS A 125 -11.97 -2.38 -7.03
CA LYS A 125 -11.36 -1.32 -6.25
C LYS A 125 -9.84 -1.33 -6.34
N PRO A 126 -9.19 -0.16 -6.44
CA PRO A 126 -7.75 -0.07 -6.24
C PRO A 126 -7.42 -0.39 -4.79
N ILE A 127 -6.35 -1.14 -4.57
CA ILE A 127 -5.87 -1.52 -3.23
C ILE A 127 -4.44 -1.06 -2.94
N ALA A 128 -3.66 -0.75 -3.98
CA ALA A 128 -2.29 -0.29 -3.85
C ALA A 128 -1.88 0.53 -5.08
N ILE A 129 -1.13 1.59 -4.83
CA ILE A 129 -0.28 2.22 -5.85
C ILE A 129 1.15 1.72 -5.58
N LEU A 130 1.79 1.14 -6.58
CA LEU A 130 3.12 0.56 -6.51
C LEU A 130 4.09 1.39 -7.33
N CYS A 131 5.10 1.93 -6.66
CA CYS A 131 6.19 2.69 -7.27
C CYS A 131 7.40 1.76 -7.43
N LEU A 132 7.83 1.50 -8.66
CA LEU A 132 8.95 0.61 -8.98
C LEU A 132 10.05 1.38 -9.72
N GLY A 133 11.32 1.17 -9.37
CA GLY A 133 12.42 1.83 -10.10
C GLY A 133 13.80 1.51 -9.55
N HIS A 134 14.83 1.97 -10.24
CA HIS A 134 16.20 1.88 -9.75
C HIS A 134 16.38 2.74 -8.51
N VAL A 135 17.19 2.24 -7.57
CA VAL A 135 17.56 2.96 -6.35
C VAL A 135 19.07 3.06 -6.23
N ASN A 136 19.56 4.17 -5.70
CA ASN A 136 20.99 4.36 -5.44
C ASN A 136 21.50 3.44 -4.32
N SER A 137 20.65 3.20 -3.32
CA SER A 137 20.94 2.34 -2.17
C SER A 137 19.65 1.89 -1.51
N PHE A 138 19.72 0.77 -0.79
CA PHE A 138 18.67 0.33 0.12
C PHE A 138 19.00 0.76 1.55
N TYR A 139 17.98 1.11 2.33
CA TYR A 139 18.13 1.36 3.77
C TYR A 139 18.65 0.11 4.49
N LYS A 140 19.37 0.32 5.59
CA LYS A 140 19.88 -0.79 6.41
C LYS A 140 18.77 -1.36 7.30
N GLU A 141 17.81 -0.53 7.67
CA GLU A 141 16.63 -0.90 8.45
C GLU A 141 15.37 -0.20 7.88
N PRO A 142 14.15 -0.51 8.34
CA PRO A 142 12.95 0.16 7.84
C PRO A 142 13.01 1.68 8.09
N MET A 143 12.65 2.49 7.09
CA MET A 143 12.68 3.96 7.17
C MET A 143 11.91 4.52 8.38
N LEU A 144 10.82 3.87 8.79
CA LEU A 144 10.06 4.28 9.99
C LEU A 144 10.82 4.05 11.31
N VAL A 145 11.80 3.14 11.32
CA VAL A 145 12.71 2.92 12.45
C VAL A 145 13.82 3.98 12.42
N GLU A 146 14.46 4.18 11.26
CA GLU A 146 15.52 5.21 11.11
C GLU A 146 15.02 6.62 11.47
N THR A 147 13.76 6.94 11.15
CA THR A 147 13.14 8.24 11.45
C THR A 147 12.57 8.35 12.87
N GLY A 148 12.63 7.27 13.66
CA GLY A 148 12.05 7.22 15.01
C GLY A 148 10.51 7.20 15.03
N TRP A 149 9.85 7.04 13.88
CA TRP A 149 8.38 7.01 13.79
C TRP A 149 7.77 5.80 14.50
N ARG A 150 8.44 4.64 14.43
CA ARG A 150 8.06 3.37 15.06
C ARG A 150 9.32 2.64 15.53
N THR A 151 9.19 1.84 16.59
CA THR A 151 10.21 0.90 17.02
C THR A 151 9.92 -0.50 16.49
N ALA A 152 10.97 -1.24 16.12
CA ALA A 152 10.83 -2.65 15.77
C ALA A 152 10.38 -3.45 17.00
N ARG A 153 9.40 -4.34 16.82
CA ARG A 153 8.91 -5.21 17.89
C ARG A 153 9.63 -6.57 17.86
N PRO A 154 9.88 -7.19 19.02
CA PRO A 154 10.40 -8.56 19.08
C PRO A 154 9.46 -9.56 18.41
N LEU A 155 10.01 -10.52 17.66
CA LEU A 155 9.21 -11.55 16.97
C LEU A 155 8.34 -12.38 17.93
N GLN A 156 8.85 -12.64 19.13
CA GLN A 156 8.17 -13.43 20.17
C GLN A 156 6.83 -12.83 20.64
N ASP A 157 6.60 -11.54 20.39
CA ASP A 157 5.33 -10.85 20.65
C ASP A 157 4.24 -11.24 19.63
N MET A 158 4.63 -11.73 18.45
CA MET A 158 3.72 -12.07 17.34
C MET A 158 3.56 -13.58 17.14
N VAL A 159 4.35 -14.39 17.87
CA VAL A 159 4.33 -15.85 17.79
C VAL A 159 3.71 -16.42 19.07
N LEU A 160 2.63 -17.17 18.88
CA LEU A 160 1.87 -17.84 19.93
C LEU A 160 1.92 -19.35 19.73
N GLU A 161 1.70 -20.10 20.80
CA GLU A 161 1.67 -21.56 20.77
C GLU A 161 0.29 -22.06 21.15
N ASN A 162 -0.33 -22.86 20.28
CA ASN A 162 -1.65 -23.52 20.43
C ASN A 162 -2.87 -22.58 20.52
N HIS A 163 -2.83 -21.55 21.37
CA HIS A 163 -3.96 -20.68 21.68
C HIS A 163 -3.58 -19.20 21.63
N TRP A 164 -4.61 -18.36 21.56
CA TRP A 164 -4.44 -16.92 21.73
C TRP A 164 -4.05 -16.61 23.18
N ASP A 165 -2.89 -15.98 23.38
CA ASP A 165 -2.47 -15.48 24.68
C ASP A 165 -2.80 -13.99 24.79
N SER A 166 -3.84 -13.66 25.55
CA SER A 166 -4.27 -12.27 25.76
C SER A 166 -3.30 -11.44 26.60
N LYS A 167 -2.25 -12.06 27.15
CA LYS A 167 -1.19 -11.36 27.91
C LYS A 167 -0.01 -10.94 27.04
N LYS A 168 0.05 -11.41 25.79
CA LYS A 168 1.02 -10.99 24.78
C LYS A 168 0.47 -9.86 23.90
#